data_AF-A0A7C4PQ56-F1
#
_entry.id   AF-A0A7C4PQ56-F1
#
_cell.length_a   1.000
_cell.length_b   1.000
_cell.length_c   1.000
_cell.angle_alpha   90.00
_cell.angle_beta   90.00
_cell.angle_gamma   90.00
#
_symmetry.space_group_name_H-M   'P 1'
#
loop_
_entity.id
_entity.type
_entity.pdbx_description
1 polymer ?
#
loop_
_entity_poly.entity_id
_entity_poly.type
_entity_poly.pdbx_seq_one_letter_code
_entity_poly.pdbx_strand_id
1 'polypeptide(L)'
;MGLPQQPVTLTPEQIADLNQKLSAMRHSINNHLALFAAAGEILQIKPESAGRVAGYLQERPAQISQEIRRFSDEFERVFGITRDPESPPQ
;
A
#
# COMPACT_ATOMS: atom_id res chain seq x y z
N MET A 1 -14.13 14.53 0.39
CA MET A 1 -12.70 14.86 0.30
C MET A 1 -12.59 16.27 -0.26
N GLY A 2 -11.84 17.14 0.41
CA GLY A 2 -11.48 18.46 -0.11
C GLY A 2 -10.33 18.34 -1.10
N LEU A 3 -10.57 18.74 -2.35
CA LEU A 3 -9.52 18.85 -3.37
C LEU A 3 -8.95 20.27 -3.36
N PRO A 4 -7.66 20.46 -3.73
CA PRO A 4 -7.08 21.78 -3.85
C PRO A 4 -7.83 22.59 -4.93
N GLN A 5 -8.25 23.80 -4.57
CA GLN A 5 -8.96 24.72 -5.49
C GLN A 5 -8.02 25.61 -6.31
N GLN A 6 -6.71 25.51 -6.06
CA GLN A 6 -5.67 26.25 -6.76
C GLN A 6 -4.58 25.28 -7.23
N PRO A 7 -3.80 25.64 -8.28
CA PRO A 7 -2.68 24.84 -8.72
C PRO A 7 -1.70 24.55 -7.58
N VAL A 8 -1.38 23.27 -7.38
CA VAL A 8 -0.33 22.84 -6.45
C VAL A 8 0.99 22.85 -7.21
N THR A 9 1.92 23.71 -6.80
CA THR A 9 3.26 23.75 -7.38
C THR A 9 4.21 22.95 -6.50
N LEU A 10 4.87 21.94 -7.09
CA LEU A 10 5.86 21.12 -6.41
C LEU A 10 7.26 21.46 -6.92
N THR A 11 8.21 21.50 -6.01
CA THR A 11 9.64 21.57 -6.34
C THR A 11 10.12 20.24 -6.93
N PRO A 12 11.19 20.24 -7.76
CA PRO A 12 11.80 19.01 -8.24
C PRO A 12 12.17 18.03 -7.12
N GLU A 13 12.61 18.54 -5.97
CA GLU A 13 12.97 17.75 -4.79
C GLU A 13 11.75 17.05 -4.19
N GLN A 14 10.61 17.74 -4.09
CA GLN A 14 9.34 17.14 -3.63
C GLN A 14 8.84 16.06 -4.58
N ILE A 15 9.01 16.26 -5.90
CA ILE A 15 8.64 15.25 -6.90
C ILE A 15 9.53 14.02 -6.77
N ALA A 16 10.84 14.21 -6.62
CA ALA A 16 11.80 13.12 -6.46
C ALA A 16 11.50 12.28 -5.21
N ASP A 17 11.26 12.94 -4.08
CA ASP A 17 10.90 12.29 -2.82
C ASP A 17 9.56 11.52 -2.91
N LEU A 18 8.52 12.12 -3.51
CA LEU A 18 7.24 11.43 -3.72
C LEU A 18 7.39 10.20 -4.63
N ASN A 19 8.18 10.29 -5.70
CA ASN A 19 8.44 9.17 -6.59
C ASN A 19 9.25 8.05 -5.91
N GLN A 20 10.19 8.41 -5.03
CA GLN A 20 10.93 7.44 -4.22
C GLN A 20 9.98 6.68 -3.28
N LYS A 21 9.08 7.38 -2.60
CA LYS A 21 8.05 6.78 -1.73
C LYS A 21 7.10 5.87 -2.51
N LEU A 22 6.65 6.30 -3.70
CA LEU A 22 5.84 5.46 -4.59
C LEU A 22 6.58 4.18 -5.01
N SER A 23 7.86 4.30 -5.33
CA SER A 23 8.69 3.16 -5.73
C SER A 23 8.92 2.19 -4.57
N ALA A 24 9.13 2.70 -3.36
CA ALA A 24 9.24 1.89 -2.15
C ALA A 24 7.94 1.13 -1.85
N MET A 25 6.78 1.80 -1.91
CA MET A 25 5.48 1.16 -1.73
C MET A 25 5.25 0.06 -2.77
N ARG A 26 5.48 0.34 -4.06
CA ARG A 26 5.33 -0.66 -5.14
C ARG A 26 6.22 -1.88 -4.89
N HIS A 27 7.47 -1.67 -4.48
CA HIS A 27 8.38 -2.75 -4.17
C HIS A 27 7.88 -3.60 -2.98
N SER A 28 7.42 -2.96 -1.91
CA SER A 28 6.87 -3.64 -0.73
C SER A 28 5.64 -4.49 -1.09
N ILE A 29 4.68 -3.92 -1.83
CA ILE A 29 3.48 -4.63 -2.30
C ILE A 29 3.85 -5.82 -3.19
N ASN A 30 4.76 -5.62 -4.15
CA ASN A 30 5.21 -6.69 -5.03
C ASN A 30 5.87 -7.84 -4.26
N ASN A 31 6.63 -7.55 -3.20
CA ASN A 31 7.20 -8.58 -2.34
C ASN A 31 6.11 -9.39 -1.63
N HIS A 32 5.04 -8.76 -1.14
CA HIS A 32 3.90 -9.49 -0.58
C HIS A 32 3.20 -10.36 -1.62
N LEU A 33 2.97 -9.83 -2.84
CA LEU A 33 2.35 -10.59 -3.92
C LEU A 33 3.18 -11.81 -4.34
N ALA A 34 4.51 -11.69 -4.37
CA ALA A 34 5.40 -12.83 -4.62
C ALA A 34 5.23 -13.94 -3.58
N LEU A 35 5.05 -13.57 -2.30
CA LEU A 35 4.77 -14.54 -1.23
C LEU A 35 3.40 -15.21 -1.37
N PHE A 36 2.38 -14.49 -1.82
CA PHE A 36 1.07 -15.08 -2.13
C PHE A 36 1.18 -16.09 -3.29
N ALA A 37 1.91 -15.76 -4.34
CA ALA A 37 2.15 -16.68 -5.46
C ALA A 37 2.88 -17.95 -4.99
N ALA A 38 3.96 -17.80 -4.24
CA ALA A 38 4.72 -18.93 -3.68
C ALA A 38 3.88 -19.78 -2.73
N ALA A 39 3.03 -19.17 -1.92
CA ALA A 39 2.09 -19.89 -1.07
C ALA A 39 1.11 -20.74 -1.87
N GLY A 40 0.59 -20.22 -2.99
CA GLY A 40 -0.26 -20.97 -3.92
C GLY A 40 0.44 -22.20 -4.48
N GLU A 41 1.69 -22.05 -4.92
CA GLU A 41 2.52 -23.17 -5.41
C GLU A 41 2.77 -24.22 -4.32
N ILE A 42 3.09 -23.78 -3.09
CA ILE A 42 3.29 -24.69 -1.95
C ILE A 42 2.02 -25.50 -1.68
N LEU A 43 0.84 -24.87 -1.72
CA LEU A 43 -0.43 -25.55 -1.47
C LEU A 43 -0.78 -26.58 -2.54
N GLN A 44 -0.36 -26.35 -3.79
CA GLN A 44 -0.50 -27.33 -4.86
C GLN A 44 0.39 -28.55 -4.64
N ILE A 45 1.61 -28.35 -4.15
CA ILE A 45 2.60 -29.44 -3.94
C ILE A 45 2.36 -30.15 -2.60
N LYS A 46 1.96 -29.42 -1.56
CA LYS A 46 1.83 -29.89 -0.16
C LYS A 46 0.54 -29.37 0.50
N PRO A 47 -0.63 -29.93 0.15
CA PRO A 47 -1.92 -29.50 0.70
C PRO A 47 -1.99 -29.59 2.23
N GLU A 48 -1.25 -30.52 2.84
CA GLU A 48 -1.17 -30.70 4.30
C GLU A 48 -0.58 -29.48 5.03
N SER A 49 0.13 -28.60 4.31
CA SER A 49 0.69 -27.37 4.86
C SER A 49 -0.33 -26.22 4.95
N ALA A 50 -1.58 -26.43 4.55
CA ALA A 50 -2.61 -25.39 4.44
C ALA A 50 -2.79 -24.54 5.69
N GLY A 51 -2.89 -25.16 6.87
CA GLY A 51 -3.08 -24.41 8.13
C GLY A 51 -1.92 -23.46 8.43
N ARG A 52 -0.68 -23.88 8.19
CA ARG A 52 0.52 -23.06 8.41
C ARG A 52 0.61 -21.92 7.41
N VAL A 53 0.36 -22.21 6.13
CA VAL A 53 0.40 -21.21 5.04
C VAL A 53 -0.70 -20.16 5.23
N ALA A 54 -1.92 -20.60 5.59
CA ALA A 54 -3.04 -19.69 5.86
C ALA A 54 -2.73 -18.72 7.00
N GLY A 55 -2.16 -19.20 8.12
CA GLY A 55 -1.76 -18.33 9.23
C GLY A 55 -0.75 -17.26 8.82
N TYR A 56 0.24 -17.61 8.00
CA TYR A 56 1.22 -16.64 7.48
C TYR A 56 0.63 -15.61 6.52
N LEU A 57 -0.36 -16.00 5.71
CA LEU A 57 -0.99 -15.10 4.75
C LEU A 57 -2.00 -14.14 5.40
N GLN A 58 -2.62 -14.49 6.52
CA GLN A 58 -3.64 -13.65 7.17
C GLN A 58 -3.13 -12.27 7.60
N GLU A 59 -1.84 -12.15 7.94
CA GLU A 59 -1.25 -10.87 8.38
C GLU A 59 -0.88 -9.95 7.21
N ARG A 60 -0.72 -10.50 6.00
CA ARG A 60 -0.20 -9.77 4.83
C ARG A 60 -1.17 -8.70 4.28
N PRO A 61 -2.50 -8.94 4.18
CA PRO A 61 -3.43 -7.92 3.71
C PRO A 61 -3.38 -6.64 4.55
N ALA A 62 -3.34 -6.77 5.88
CA ALA A 62 -3.25 -5.60 6.76
C ALA A 62 -1.96 -4.80 6.54
N GLN A 63 -0.83 -5.49 6.31
CA GLN A 63 0.45 -4.84 5.99
C GLN A 63 0.40 -4.11 4.64
N ILE A 64 -0.19 -4.73 3.60
CA ILE A 64 -0.39 -4.09 2.29
C ILE A 64 -1.26 -2.84 2.44
N SER A 65 -2.39 -2.93 3.14
CA SER A 65 -3.27 -1.79 3.39
C SER A 65 -2.56 -0.66 4.13
N GLN A 66 -1.68 -0.99 5.08
CA GLN A 66 -0.89 -0.01 5.81
C GLN A 66 0.14 0.70 4.91
N GLU A 67 0.84 -0.03 4.05
CA GLU A 67 1.80 0.55 3.09
C GLU A 67 1.11 1.48 2.08
N ILE A 68 -0.06 1.06 1.57
CA ILE A 68 -0.91 1.89 0.71
C ILE A 68 -1.32 3.15 1.45
N ARG A 69 -1.87 3.02 2.66
CA ARG A 69 -2.33 4.15 3.46
C ARG A 69 -1.20 5.14 3.75
N ARG A 70 -0.01 4.66 4.11
CA ARG A 70 1.15 5.51 4.38
C ARG A 70 1.54 6.35 3.17
N PHE A 71 1.59 5.75 1.98
CA PHE A 71 1.87 6.50 0.76
C PHE A 71 0.72 7.47 0.43
N SER A 72 -0.53 7.03 0.53
CA SER A 72 -1.71 7.86 0.27
C SER A 72 -1.75 9.09 1.18
N ASP A 73 -1.46 8.94 2.47
CA ASP A 73 -1.46 10.05 3.42
C ASP A 73 -0.36 11.08 3.06
N GLU A 74 0.82 10.61 2.62
CA GLU A 74 1.89 11.51 2.16
C GLU A 74 1.54 12.18 0.82
N PHE A 75 0.94 11.44 -0.11
CA PHE A 75 0.43 11.98 -1.37
C PHE A 75 -0.61 13.07 -1.09
N GLU A 76 -1.63 12.77 -0.29
CA GLU A 76 -2.67 13.71 0.10
C GLU A 76 -2.07 14.96 0.76
N ARG A 77 -1.09 14.79 1.65
CA ARG A 77 -0.36 15.89 2.30
C ARG A 77 0.38 16.78 1.31
N VAL A 78 1.13 16.19 0.37
CA VAL A 78 1.90 16.93 -0.65
C VAL A 78 0.98 17.72 -1.58
N PHE A 79 -0.20 17.17 -1.89
CA PHE A 79 -1.18 17.82 -2.74
C PHE A 79 -2.20 18.70 -2.00
N GLY A 80 -2.12 18.81 -0.66
CA GLY A 80 -3.08 19.56 0.13
C GLY A 80 -4.51 19.02 0.05
N ILE A 81 -4.66 17.71 -0.19
CA ILE A 81 -5.95 17.02 -0.21
C ILE A 81 -6.35 16.73 1.24
N THR A 82 -7.55 17.16 1.65
CA THR A 82 -8.06 16.92 3.00
C THR A 82 -9.14 15.85 3.00
N ARG A 83 -9.08 14.91 3.95
CA ARG A 83 -10.20 14.00 4.22
C ARG A 83 -11.27 14.77 4.99
N ASP A 84 -12.52 14.71 4.51
CA ASP A 84 -13.65 15.24 5.27
C ASP A 84 -13.84 14.38 6.53
N PRO A 85 -14.06 14.98 7.71
CA PRO A 85 -14.24 14.24 8.95
C PRO A 85 -15.48 13.33 8.99
N GLU A 86 -16.38 13.40 8.00
CA GLU A 86 -17.61 12.59 7.92
C GLU A 86 -17.49 11.29 7.10
N SER A 87 -16.35 10.97 6.48
CA SER A 87 -16.22 9.71 5.75
C SER A 87 -15.87 8.55 6.71
N PRO A 88 -16.73 7.51 6.83
CA PRO A 88 -16.41 6.36 7.66
C PRO A 88 -15.21 5.60 7.09
N PRO A 89 -14.44 4.89 7.94
CA PRO A 89 -13.36 4.04 7.47
C PRO A 89 -13.95 2.95 6.56
N GLN A 90 -13.51 2.94 5.29
CA GLN A 90 -13.71 1.82 4.37
C GLN A 90 -12.62 0.78 4.57
#